data_AF-A0A956NJL7-F1
#
_entry.id   AF-A0A956NJL7-F1
#
_cell.length_a   1.000
_cell.length_b   1.000
_cell.length_c   1.000
_cell.angle_alpha   90.00
_cell.angle_beta   90.00
_cell.angle_gamma   90.00
#
_symmetry.space_group_name_H-M   'P 1'
#
loop_
_entity.id
_entity.type
_entity.pdbx_description
1 polymer ?
#
loop_
_entity_poly.entity_id
_entity_poly.type
_entity_poly.pdbx_seq_one_letter_code
_entity_poly.pdbx_strand_id
1 'polypeptide(L)'
;MFLTLEDPRAKVQGSRDPLGIGRVWAGFGRRIVGNLTTVTNDVRSFTVHLLGRYYSERLILEGKLAEKDALRPFLHMEQIGAYVRHCAHGAEGEVRGIDRVRRNLEEGRSVKIHHEAHTILSDQKTYGLWGLFTVPARRSGIVADGPVGLTPEAREFVEREYAPRLRKCEDRLLRLLVNGGDFDTAKNTSPFRDLAAVLSPTFTPAELRFYAETLRDGRHI
;
A
#
# COMPACT_ATOMS: atom_id res chain seq x y z
N MET A 1 -24.53 6.28 38.92
CA MET A 1 -24.63 4.83 39.15
C MET A 1 -23.72 4.15 38.14
N PHE A 2 -22.56 3.71 38.59
CA PHE A 2 -21.54 3.03 37.77
C PHE A 2 -21.95 1.57 37.55
N LEU A 3 -21.90 1.09 36.31
CA LEU A 3 -22.12 -0.32 35.94
C LEU A 3 -20.88 -0.82 35.18
N THR A 4 -19.79 -1.12 35.88
CA THR A 4 -18.74 -1.99 35.35
C THR A 4 -17.97 -2.65 36.50
N LEU A 5 -18.40 -3.86 36.85
CA LEU A 5 -17.52 -4.91 37.34
C LEU A 5 -17.64 -6.02 36.30
N GLU A 6 -16.61 -6.17 35.45
CA GLU A 6 -16.56 -7.29 34.51
C GLU A 6 -16.39 -8.59 35.27
N ASP A 7 -17.23 -9.59 34.95
CA ASP A 7 -17.11 -10.96 35.47
C ASP A 7 -15.83 -11.61 34.91
N PRO A 8 -14.88 -12.04 35.76
CA PRO A 8 -13.64 -12.70 35.34
C PRO A 8 -13.83 -14.00 34.55
N ARG A 9 -15.06 -14.54 34.48
CA ARG A 9 -15.39 -15.80 33.78
C ARG A 9 -15.92 -15.60 32.36
N ALA A 10 -16.03 -14.37 31.86
CA ALA A 10 -16.57 -14.11 30.52
C ALA A 10 -15.64 -14.50 29.35
N LYS A 11 -14.41 -14.97 29.61
CA LYS A 11 -13.55 -15.57 28.58
C LYS A 11 -13.97 -17.01 28.29
N VAL A 12 -15.02 -17.16 27.48
CA VAL A 12 -15.32 -18.43 26.82
C VAL A 12 -14.34 -18.61 25.66
N GLN A 13 -13.38 -19.50 25.87
CA GLN A 13 -12.45 -20.00 24.86
C GLN A 13 -13.24 -20.59 23.68
N GLY A 14 -13.05 -20.04 22.47
CA GLY A 14 -13.65 -20.55 21.23
C GLY A 14 -14.95 -19.89 20.75
N SER A 15 -15.41 -18.80 21.37
CA SER A 15 -16.63 -18.11 20.94
C SER A 15 -16.39 -17.22 19.70
N ARG A 16 -16.68 -17.75 18.51
CA ARG A 16 -16.92 -16.93 17.31
C ARG A 16 -18.28 -16.25 17.46
N ASP A 17 -18.26 -15.02 17.98
CA ASP A 17 -19.34 -14.01 17.98
C ASP A 17 -20.78 -14.58 17.98
N PRO A 18 -21.27 -15.09 19.13
CA PRO A 18 -22.53 -15.83 19.22
C PRO A 18 -23.77 -14.94 19.03
N LEU A 19 -23.59 -13.62 19.08
CA LEU A 19 -24.65 -12.63 18.96
C LEU A 19 -24.57 -11.83 17.63
N GLY A 20 -23.60 -12.15 16.76
CA GLY A 20 -23.38 -11.38 15.52
C GLY A 20 -23.00 -9.91 15.76
N ILE A 21 -22.61 -9.57 16.99
CA ILE A 21 -22.29 -8.21 17.44
C ILE A 21 -21.09 -7.67 16.67
N GLY A 22 -20.13 -8.52 16.31
CA GLY A 22 -19.01 -8.17 15.43
C GLY A 22 -19.46 -7.78 14.02
N ARG A 23 -20.53 -8.38 13.47
CA ARG A 23 -21.10 -7.97 12.17
C ARG A 23 -21.85 -6.64 12.27
N VAL A 24 -22.55 -6.40 13.38
CA VAL A 24 -23.25 -5.13 13.65
C VAL A 24 -22.23 -3.99 13.85
N TRP A 25 -21.18 -4.21 14.65
CA TRP A 25 -20.10 -3.24 14.83
C TRP A 25 -19.24 -3.05 13.58
N ALA A 26 -19.00 -4.08 12.78
CA ALA A 26 -18.37 -3.90 11.47
C ALA A 26 -19.26 -3.09 10.52
N GLY A 27 -20.59 -3.28 10.58
CA GLY A 27 -21.56 -2.47 9.83
C GLY A 27 -21.59 -1.01 10.27
N PHE A 28 -21.55 -0.77 11.58
CA PHE A 28 -21.52 0.57 12.16
C PHE A 28 -20.17 1.27 11.98
N GLY A 29 -19.07 0.55 12.16
CA GLY A 29 -17.71 1.03 11.88
C GLY A 29 -17.52 1.45 10.42
N ARG A 30 -18.12 0.71 9.47
CA ARG A 30 -18.18 1.09 8.05
C ARG A 30 -19.01 2.34 7.76
N ARG A 31 -19.94 2.73 8.65
CA ARG A 31 -20.69 4.00 8.52
C ARG A 31 -19.93 5.18 9.11
N ILE A 32 -19.03 4.94 10.07
CA ILE A 32 -18.18 5.99 10.68
C ILE A 32 -16.89 6.19 9.87
N VAL A 33 -16.41 5.15 9.18
CA VAL A 33 -15.21 5.19 8.34
C VAL A 33 -15.60 4.66 6.96
N GLY A 34 -16.12 5.56 6.12
CA GLY A 34 -16.94 5.21 4.93
C GLY A 34 -16.26 4.31 3.91
N ASN A 35 -14.93 4.37 3.80
CA ASN A 35 -14.17 3.68 2.74
C ASN A 35 -13.18 2.61 3.25
N LEU A 36 -13.14 2.36 4.56
CA LEU A 36 -12.35 1.26 5.12
C LEU A 36 -13.09 -0.08 4.91
N THR A 37 -12.80 -0.77 3.79
CA THR A 37 -13.25 -2.16 3.59
C THR A 37 -12.54 -3.10 4.58
N THR A 38 -12.99 -4.34 4.79
CA THR A 38 -12.35 -5.32 5.73
C THR A 38 -10.86 -5.62 5.47
N VAL A 39 -10.26 -4.99 4.46
CA VAL A 39 -8.87 -5.05 4.00
C VAL A 39 -7.98 -3.98 4.69
N THR A 40 -8.56 -2.98 5.37
CA THR A 40 -7.94 -1.66 5.58
C THR A 40 -7.47 -1.34 7.01
N ASN A 41 -6.70 -2.23 7.65
CA ASN A 41 -5.89 -1.80 8.79
C ASN A 41 -4.51 -1.26 8.36
N ASP A 42 -4.24 -1.23 7.05
CA ASP A 42 -2.95 -0.84 6.49
C ASP A 42 -3.08 0.38 5.57
N VAL A 43 -2.94 1.58 6.16
CA VAL A 43 -2.92 2.85 5.41
C VAL A 43 -1.64 2.96 4.57
N ARG A 44 -0.53 2.31 4.96
CA ARG A 44 0.72 2.35 4.19
C ARG A 44 0.61 1.59 2.88
N SER A 45 -0.22 0.56 2.81
CA SER A 45 -0.58 -0.07 1.53
C SER A 45 -1.29 0.90 0.57
N PHE A 46 -2.07 1.86 1.06
CA PHE A 46 -2.59 2.94 0.20
C PHE A 46 -1.47 3.86 -0.31
N THR A 47 -0.43 4.14 0.49
CA THR A 47 0.74 4.89 0.02
C THR A 47 1.45 4.17 -1.13
N VAL A 48 1.67 2.86 -1.02
CA VAL A 48 2.29 2.06 -2.09
C VAL A 48 1.38 2.02 -3.32
N HIS A 49 0.06 1.87 -3.14
CA HIS A 49 -0.91 1.91 -4.23
C HIS A 49 -0.88 3.27 -4.96
N LEU A 50 -0.84 4.37 -4.20
CA LEU A 50 -0.77 5.74 -4.70
C LEU A 50 0.48 5.96 -5.54
N LEU A 51 1.66 5.59 -5.02
CA LEU A 51 2.93 5.69 -5.75
C LEU A 51 2.94 4.82 -7.01
N GLY A 52 2.40 3.60 -6.93
CA GLY A 52 2.30 2.70 -8.08
C GLY A 52 1.45 3.30 -9.19
N ARG A 53 0.28 3.85 -8.85
CA ARG A 53 -0.61 4.52 -9.81
C ARG A 53 0.03 5.77 -10.42
N TYR A 54 0.63 6.62 -9.59
CA TYR A 54 1.30 7.85 -10.00
C TYR A 54 2.41 7.58 -11.03
N TYR A 55 3.34 6.68 -10.72
CA TYR A 55 4.46 6.41 -11.64
C TYR A 55 4.02 5.67 -12.90
N SER A 56 3.04 4.78 -12.81
CA SER A 56 2.49 4.10 -13.99
C SER A 56 1.87 5.10 -14.95
N GLU A 57 1.07 6.02 -14.44
CA GLU A 57 0.46 7.08 -15.22
C GLU A 57 1.48 8.03 -15.83
N ARG A 58 2.44 8.49 -15.03
CA ARG A 58 3.49 9.38 -15.50
C ARG A 58 4.33 8.76 -16.62
N LEU A 59 4.66 7.48 -16.53
CA LEU A 59 5.38 6.75 -17.59
C LEU A 59 4.59 6.70 -18.91
N ILE A 60 3.26 6.64 -18.84
CA ILE A 60 2.37 6.70 -20.01
C ILE A 60 2.35 8.11 -20.60
N LEU A 61 2.16 9.13 -19.75
CA LEU A 61 2.13 10.53 -20.18
C LEU A 61 3.45 10.98 -20.81
N GLU A 62 4.58 10.46 -20.33
CA GLU A 62 5.91 10.71 -20.90
C GLU A 62 6.21 9.87 -22.16
N GLY A 63 5.27 9.03 -22.63
CA GLY A 63 5.44 8.19 -23.81
C GLY A 63 6.43 7.03 -23.63
N LYS A 64 6.82 6.72 -22.38
CA LYS A 64 7.78 5.64 -22.05
C LYS A 64 7.11 4.28 -21.89
N LEU A 65 5.79 4.23 -21.80
CA LEU A 65 5.00 3.02 -21.59
C LEU A 65 3.64 3.14 -22.30
N ALA A 66 3.18 2.04 -22.91
CA ALA A 66 1.81 1.99 -23.42
C ALA A 66 0.82 1.76 -22.28
N GLU A 67 -0.41 2.28 -22.41
CA GLU A 67 -1.45 2.19 -21.38
C GLU A 67 -1.78 0.74 -20.98
N LYS A 68 -1.75 -0.19 -21.95
CA LYS A 68 -1.94 -1.63 -21.71
C LYS A 68 -0.90 -2.25 -20.77
N ASP A 69 0.28 -1.64 -20.67
CA ASP A 69 1.42 -2.15 -19.90
C ASP A 69 1.51 -1.51 -18.50
N ALA A 70 0.55 -0.65 -18.13
CA ALA A 70 0.52 0.09 -16.86
C ALA A 70 0.55 -0.79 -15.60
N LEU A 71 0.08 -2.04 -15.71
CA LEU A 71 0.06 -2.97 -14.59
C LEU A 71 1.48 -3.35 -14.14
N ARG A 72 2.41 -3.49 -15.09
CA ARG A 72 3.79 -3.93 -14.80
C ARG A 72 4.51 -3.02 -13.79
N PRO A 73 4.66 -1.70 -14.01
CA PRO A 73 5.29 -0.82 -13.04
C PRO A 73 4.56 -0.77 -11.70
N PHE A 74 3.23 -0.92 -11.70
CA PHE A 74 2.48 -1.03 -10.46
C PHE A 74 2.90 -2.28 -9.65
N LEU A 75 2.95 -3.45 -10.29
CA LEU A 75 3.35 -4.70 -9.61
C LEU A 75 4.79 -4.63 -9.09
N HIS A 76 5.69 -3.99 -9.84
CA HIS A 76 7.06 -3.75 -9.39
C HIS A 76 7.09 -2.85 -8.17
N MET A 77 6.30 -1.77 -8.17
CA MET A 77 6.20 -0.86 -7.02
C MET A 77 5.67 -1.56 -5.78
N GLU A 78 4.69 -2.45 -5.93
CA GLU A 78 4.17 -3.26 -4.83
C GLU A 78 5.25 -4.19 -4.24
N GLN A 79 6.02 -4.87 -5.08
CA GLN A 79 7.14 -5.71 -4.61
C GLN A 79 8.18 -4.88 -3.87
N ILE A 80 8.62 -3.77 -4.45
CA ILE A 80 9.57 -2.85 -3.82
C ILE A 80 9.03 -2.36 -2.47
N GLY A 81 7.76 -1.95 -2.43
CA GLY A 81 7.10 -1.51 -1.20
C GLY A 81 7.07 -2.59 -0.12
N ALA A 82 6.82 -3.85 -0.49
CA ALA A 82 6.85 -4.98 0.43
C ALA A 82 8.25 -5.20 1.03
N TYR A 83 9.29 -5.22 0.20
CA TYR A 83 10.68 -5.36 0.67
C TYR A 83 11.11 -4.18 1.55
N VAL A 84 10.81 -2.93 1.14
CA VAL A 84 11.15 -1.74 1.93
C VAL A 84 10.49 -1.78 3.30
N ARG A 85 9.18 -2.05 3.35
CA ARG A 85 8.43 -2.08 4.62
C ARG A 85 8.88 -3.21 5.54
N HIS A 86 9.23 -4.36 4.99
CA HIS A 86 9.78 -5.46 5.78
C HIS A 86 11.19 -5.14 6.30
N CYS A 87 12.14 -4.81 5.41
CA CYS A 87 13.55 -4.64 5.79
C CYS A 87 13.83 -3.37 6.60
N ALA A 88 13.12 -2.26 6.34
CA ALA A 88 13.34 -1.01 7.05
C ALA A 88 12.54 -0.91 8.35
N HIS A 89 11.30 -1.43 8.35
CA HIS A 89 10.31 -1.13 9.39
C HIS A 89 9.73 -2.36 10.11
N GLY A 90 10.09 -3.59 9.71
CA GLY A 90 9.62 -4.81 10.37
C GLY A 90 8.10 -5.02 10.28
N ALA A 91 7.45 -4.55 9.22
CA ALA A 91 5.99 -4.55 9.07
C ALA A 91 5.40 -5.94 8.71
N GLU A 92 5.66 -6.96 9.52
CA GLU A 92 5.38 -8.37 9.17
C GLU A 92 3.89 -8.69 8.98
N GLY A 93 3.02 -8.15 9.84
CA GLY A 93 1.57 -8.43 9.79
C GLY A 93 0.81 -7.63 8.72
N GLU A 94 1.43 -6.62 8.13
CA GLU A 94 0.80 -5.67 7.20
C GLU A 94 1.21 -5.92 5.74
N VAL A 95 2.39 -6.50 5.53
CA VAL A 95 2.92 -6.77 4.19
C VAL A 95 2.27 -8.03 3.61
N ARG A 96 1.58 -7.87 2.48
CA ARG A 96 1.02 -9.00 1.72
C ARG A 96 2.16 -9.82 1.11
N GLY A 97 2.03 -11.14 1.18
CA GLY A 97 3.06 -12.05 0.63
C GLY A 97 4.31 -12.15 1.50
N ILE A 98 4.22 -11.83 2.79
CA ILE A 98 5.36 -11.77 3.72
C ILE A 98 6.20 -13.06 3.73
N ASP A 99 5.58 -14.23 3.62
CA ASP A 99 6.31 -15.51 3.59
C ASP A 99 7.23 -15.63 2.38
N ARG A 100 6.81 -15.11 1.22
CA ARG A 100 7.66 -15.08 0.02
C ARG A 100 8.71 -13.97 0.11
N VAL A 101 8.36 -12.82 0.67
CA VAL A 101 9.31 -11.72 0.93
C VAL A 101 10.49 -12.23 1.78
N ARG A 102 10.21 -12.93 2.88
CA ARG A 102 11.22 -13.53 3.75
C ARG A 102 12.10 -14.53 3.00
N ARG A 103 11.48 -15.48 2.30
CA ARG A 103 12.18 -16.48 1.51
C ARG A 103 13.12 -15.86 0.49
N ASN A 104 12.65 -14.86 -0.25
CA ASN A 104 13.46 -14.18 -1.28
C ASN A 104 14.64 -13.41 -0.68
N LEU A 105 14.54 -12.96 0.58
CA LEU A 105 15.64 -12.27 1.29
C LEU A 105 16.66 -13.23 1.91
N GLU A 106 16.27 -14.47 2.21
CA GLU A 106 17.20 -15.52 2.65
C GLU A 106 18.21 -15.87 1.55
N GLU A 107 17.82 -15.71 0.28
CA GLU A 107 18.68 -15.96 -0.89
C GLU A 107 19.74 -14.87 -1.13
N GLY A 108 19.61 -13.69 -0.50
CA GLY A 108 20.61 -12.63 -0.58
C GLY A 108 20.10 -11.24 -0.20
N ARG A 109 21.04 -10.29 0.00
CA ARG A 109 20.73 -8.89 0.35
C ARG A 109 20.11 -8.08 -0.81
N SER A 110 20.29 -8.54 -2.04
CA SER A 110 19.68 -7.97 -3.23
C SER A 110 18.62 -8.92 -3.74
N VAL A 111 17.41 -8.40 -3.98
CA VAL A 111 16.27 -9.18 -4.45
C VAL A 111 15.94 -8.80 -5.89
N LYS A 112 15.47 -9.77 -6.68
CA LYS A 112 15.07 -9.52 -8.07
C LYS A 112 13.62 -9.05 -8.13
N ILE A 113 13.40 -7.86 -8.66
CA ILE A 113 12.06 -7.33 -8.94
C ILE A 113 11.55 -7.96 -10.24
N HIS A 114 10.40 -8.61 -10.13
CA HIS A 114 9.61 -9.20 -11.21
C HIS A 114 10.34 -10.22 -12.10
N HIS A 115 11.13 -11.08 -11.47
CA HIS A 115 11.46 -12.40 -11.99
C HIS A 115 10.39 -13.38 -11.51
N GLU A 116 9.84 -14.27 -12.36
CA GLU A 116 8.69 -15.13 -12.01
C GLU A 116 8.89 -15.88 -10.67
N ALA A 117 10.12 -16.30 -10.39
CA ALA A 117 10.53 -16.95 -9.14
C ALA A 117 10.46 -16.04 -7.88
N HIS A 118 10.59 -14.73 -8.03
CA HIS A 118 10.68 -13.75 -6.93
C HIS A 118 9.40 -12.91 -6.75
N THR A 119 8.29 -13.34 -7.34
CA THR A 119 6.97 -12.74 -7.12
C THR A 119 6.53 -12.92 -5.67
N ILE A 120 6.04 -11.86 -5.03
CA ILE A 120 5.64 -11.90 -3.61
C ILE A 120 4.30 -12.63 -3.40
N LEU A 121 3.53 -12.87 -4.46
CA LEU A 121 2.25 -13.58 -4.45
C LEU A 121 2.13 -14.49 -5.68
N SER A 122 1.34 -15.57 -5.57
CA SER A 122 1.07 -16.49 -6.68
C SER A 122 0.34 -15.81 -7.85
N ASP A 123 -0.61 -14.93 -7.52
CA ASP A 123 -1.24 -14.00 -8.45
C ASP A 123 -1.27 -12.63 -7.77
N GLN A 124 -0.24 -11.83 -8.05
CA GLN A 124 -0.09 -10.51 -7.45
C GLN A 124 -1.13 -9.50 -7.98
N LYS A 125 -1.62 -9.68 -9.21
CA LYS A 125 -2.66 -8.80 -9.77
C LYS A 125 -3.96 -8.94 -8.99
N THR A 126 -4.37 -10.17 -8.72
CA THR A 126 -5.65 -10.48 -8.06
C THR A 126 -5.58 -10.30 -6.54
N TYR A 127 -4.54 -10.85 -5.91
CA TYR A 127 -4.43 -10.90 -4.45
C TYR A 127 -3.56 -9.79 -3.84
N GLY A 128 -2.88 -9.01 -4.68
CA GLY A 128 -2.07 -7.88 -4.27
C GLY A 128 -2.84 -6.57 -4.16
N LEU A 129 -2.08 -5.49 -4.06
CA LEU A 129 -2.61 -4.14 -3.89
C LEU A 129 -3.44 -3.69 -5.10
N TRP A 130 -3.13 -4.16 -6.31
CA TRP A 130 -3.93 -3.81 -7.47
C TRP A 130 -5.38 -4.28 -7.31
N GLY A 131 -5.60 -5.60 -7.15
CA GLY A 131 -6.93 -6.16 -7.01
C GLY A 131 -7.67 -5.69 -5.75
N LEU A 132 -6.98 -5.69 -4.61
CA LEU A 132 -7.62 -5.47 -3.32
C LEU A 132 -7.83 -3.99 -2.97
N PHE A 133 -6.96 -3.09 -3.44
CA PHE A 133 -7.02 -1.67 -3.08
C PHE A 133 -7.63 -0.78 -4.17
N THR A 134 -7.77 -1.25 -5.42
CA THR A 134 -8.34 -0.39 -6.49
C THR A 134 -9.75 0.10 -6.19
N VAL A 135 -10.65 -0.80 -5.74
CA VAL A 135 -12.03 -0.42 -5.42
C VAL A 135 -12.10 0.59 -4.26
N PRO A 136 -11.50 0.33 -3.08
CA PRO A 136 -11.54 1.32 -2.00
C PRO A 136 -10.77 2.60 -2.35
N ALA A 137 -9.67 2.54 -3.12
CA ALA A 137 -8.96 3.74 -3.55
C ALA A 137 -9.78 4.61 -4.50
N ARG A 138 -10.56 4.01 -5.42
CA ARG A 138 -11.53 4.76 -6.25
C ARG A 138 -12.63 5.40 -5.41
N ARG A 139 -13.26 4.63 -4.51
CA ARG A 139 -14.31 5.16 -3.61
C ARG A 139 -13.82 6.27 -2.68
N SER A 140 -12.52 6.29 -2.39
CA SER A 140 -11.86 7.31 -1.56
C SER A 140 -11.39 8.52 -2.35
N GLY A 141 -11.66 8.60 -3.66
CA GLY A 141 -11.20 9.69 -4.51
C GLY A 141 -9.69 9.75 -4.67
N ILE A 142 -8.98 8.62 -4.52
CA ILE A 142 -7.52 8.53 -4.74
C ILE A 142 -7.23 8.18 -6.21
N VAL A 143 -7.97 7.22 -6.76
CA VAL A 143 -7.79 6.73 -8.13
C VAL A 143 -8.88 7.35 -9.01
N ALA A 144 -8.47 7.94 -10.14
CA ALA A 144 -9.40 8.52 -11.10
C ALA A 144 -10.24 7.45 -11.83
N ASP A 145 -11.32 7.90 -12.45
CA ASP A 145 -12.08 7.07 -13.39
C ASP A 145 -11.23 6.79 -14.63
N GLY A 146 -11.05 5.50 -14.93
CA GLY A 146 -10.17 5.05 -16.01
C GLY A 146 -9.26 3.89 -15.60
N PRO A 147 -8.49 3.35 -16.55
CA PRO A 147 -7.64 2.17 -16.33
C PRO A 147 -6.40 2.49 -15.49
N VAL A 148 -5.91 3.73 -15.55
CA VAL A 148 -4.69 4.20 -14.87
C VAL A 148 -4.93 5.62 -14.34
N GLY A 149 -4.22 5.97 -13.27
CA GLY A 149 -4.08 7.35 -12.84
C GLY A 149 -4.67 7.68 -11.48
N LEU A 150 -4.27 8.84 -11.00
CA LEU A 150 -4.74 9.45 -9.76
C LEU A 150 -5.75 10.56 -10.05
N THR A 151 -6.62 10.84 -9.09
CA THR A 151 -7.36 12.10 -9.10
C THR A 151 -6.40 13.28 -9.04
N PRO A 152 -6.80 14.48 -9.51
CA PRO A 152 -5.94 15.67 -9.46
C PRO A 152 -5.40 15.95 -8.05
N GLU A 153 -6.23 15.82 -7.02
CA GLU A 153 -5.88 16.08 -5.63
C GLU A 153 -4.87 15.06 -5.09
N ALA A 154 -5.06 13.78 -5.42
CA ALA A 154 -4.14 12.73 -5.04
C ALA A 154 -2.79 12.87 -5.74
N ARG A 155 -2.79 13.30 -7.02
CA ARG A 155 -1.55 13.61 -7.74
C ARG A 155 -0.80 14.77 -7.10
N GLU A 156 -1.49 15.89 -6.85
CA GLU A 156 -0.89 17.07 -6.22
C GLU A 156 -0.27 16.71 -4.87
N PHE A 157 -0.94 15.87 -4.08
CA PHE A 157 -0.41 15.36 -2.82
C PHE A 157 0.91 14.59 -3.02
N VAL A 158 0.99 13.66 -3.99
CA VAL A 158 2.23 12.93 -4.31
C VAL A 158 3.34 13.88 -4.72
N GLU A 159 3.04 14.81 -5.63
CA GLU A 159 4.00 15.77 -6.17
C GLU A 159 4.55 16.72 -5.10
N ARG A 160 3.74 17.06 -4.10
CA ARG A 160 4.15 17.92 -2.98
C ARG A 160 4.89 17.15 -1.89
N GLU A 161 4.40 15.98 -1.48
CA GLU A 161 4.89 15.31 -0.27
C GLU A 161 5.94 14.23 -0.53
N TYR A 162 5.81 13.50 -1.63
CA TYR A 162 6.63 12.30 -1.91
C TYR A 162 7.64 12.52 -3.02
N ALA A 163 7.26 13.12 -4.14
CA ALA A 163 8.15 13.34 -5.28
C ALA A 163 9.46 14.09 -4.90
N PRO A 164 9.45 15.13 -4.04
CA PRO A 164 10.69 15.82 -3.67
C PRO A 164 11.68 14.93 -2.92
N ARG A 165 11.17 13.95 -2.15
CA ARG A 165 11.98 12.99 -1.39
C ARG A 165 12.58 11.91 -2.30
N LEU A 166 11.90 11.58 -3.40
CA LEU A 166 12.33 10.58 -4.36
C LEU A 166 13.11 11.15 -5.55
N ARG A 167 13.12 12.47 -5.73
CA ARG A 167 13.74 13.16 -6.88
C ARG A 167 15.19 12.73 -7.16
N LYS A 168 15.99 12.51 -6.12
CA LYS A 168 17.40 12.11 -6.26
C LYS A 168 17.59 10.69 -6.79
N CYS A 169 16.58 9.83 -6.64
CA CYS A 169 16.64 8.42 -7.00
C CYS A 169 15.64 8.04 -8.10
N GLU A 170 14.90 9.03 -8.60
CA GLU A 170 13.74 8.84 -9.46
C GLU A 170 14.08 8.09 -10.75
N ASP A 171 15.17 8.46 -11.44
CA ASP A 171 15.59 7.76 -12.67
C ASP A 171 15.94 6.30 -12.43
N ARG A 172 16.50 5.97 -11.25
CA ARG A 172 16.81 4.59 -10.88
C ARG A 172 15.52 3.83 -10.53
N LEU A 173 14.61 4.49 -9.81
CA LEU A 173 13.30 3.93 -9.47
C LEU A 173 12.49 3.64 -10.74
N LEU A 174 12.34 4.61 -11.64
CA LEU A 174 11.60 4.43 -12.90
C LEU A 174 12.17 3.29 -13.75
N ARG A 175 13.49 3.17 -13.85
CA ARG A 175 14.13 2.03 -14.55
C ARG A 175 13.74 0.68 -13.91
N LEU A 176 13.76 0.60 -12.59
CA LEU A 176 13.35 -0.60 -11.85
C LEU A 176 11.86 -0.91 -12.03
N LEU A 177 11.00 0.12 -12.07
CA LEU A 177 9.56 -0.04 -12.33
C LEU A 177 9.26 -0.51 -13.76
N VAL A 178 10.01 -0.04 -14.76
CA VAL A 178 9.76 -0.44 -16.16
C VAL A 178 10.36 -1.81 -16.46
N ASN A 179 11.62 -2.03 -16.07
CA ASN A 179 12.41 -3.17 -16.52
C ASN A 179 12.55 -4.28 -15.48
N GLY A 180 12.22 -4.01 -14.22
CA GLY A 180 12.61 -4.87 -13.10
C GLY A 180 14.13 -4.83 -12.90
N GLY A 181 14.66 -5.85 -12.22
CA GLY A 181 16.09 -6.00 -11.98
C GLY A 181 16.44 -6.11 -10.50
N ASP A 182 17.72 -5.93 -10.18
CA ASP A 182 18.24 -6.10 -8.83
C ASP A 182 17.91 -4.88 -7.94
N PHE A 183 17.26 -5.16 -6.82
CA PHE A 183 16.90 -4.19 -5.79
C PHE A 183 17.68 -4.50 -4.51
N ASP A 184 18.65 -3.64 -4.22
CA ASP A 184 19.46 -3.72 -3.01
C ASP A 184 18.64 -3.23 -1.80
N THR A 185 18.49 -4.09 -0.80
CA THR A 185 17.71 -3.80 0.42
C THR A 185 18.56 -3.24 1.58
N ALA A 186 19.83 -2.91 1.32
CA ALA A 186 20.69 -2.28 2.31
C ALA A 186 20.24 -0.85 2.66
N LYS A 187 20.21 -0.52 3.96
CA LYS A 187 19.65 0.73 4.48
C LYS A 187 20.24 2.03 3.91
N ASN A 188 21.46 1.98 3.37
CA ASN A 188 22.16 3.17 2.85
C ASN A 188 22.11 3.30 1.32
N THR A 189 21.47 2.36 0.62
CA THR A 189 21.45 2.35 -0.85
C THR A 189 20.17 2.99 -1.38
N SER A 190 20.30 3.74 -2.46
CA SER A 190 19.19 4.39 -3.14
C SER A 190 18.74 3.50 -4.31
N PRO A 191 17.44 3.26 -4.55
CA PRO A 191 16.29 4.00 -4.00
C PRO A 191 15.75 3.48 -2.67
N PHE A 192 16.28 2.37 -2.11
CA PHE A 192 15.76 1.76 -0.87
C PHE A 192 15.63 2.76 0.29
N ARG A 193 16.70 3.48 0.62
CA ARG A 193 16.72 4.48 1.70
C ARG A 193 15.64 5.55 1.53
N ASP A 194 15.51 6.08 0.31
CA ASP A 194 14.62 7.20 0.03
C ASP A 194 13.15 6.74 0.08
N LEU A 195 12.88 5.53 -0.40
CA LEU A 195 11.58 4.87 -0.26
C LEU A 195 11.26 4.50 1.19
N ALA A 196 12.25 4.05 1.96
CA ALA A 196 12.08 3.74 3.38
C ALA A 196 11.66 4.99 4.17
N ALA A 197 12.19 6.16 3.84
CA ALA A 197 11.79 7.42 4.43
C ALA A 197 10.34 7.82 4.07
N VAL A 198 9.91 7.58 2.82
CA VAL A 198 8.52 7.81 2.39
C VAL A 198 7.56 6.83 3.05
N LEU A 199 7.94 5.56 3.15
CA LEU A 199 7.11 4.47 3.68
C LEU A 199 7.29 4.25 5.20
N SER A 200 7.75 5.27 5.93
CA SER A 200 7.91 5.23 7.38
C SER A 200 6.58 4.91 8.08
N PRO A 201 6.55 4.06 9.13
CA PRO A 201 5.32 3.74 9.85
C PRO A 201 4.67 4.99 10.48
N THR A 202 5.47 6.02 10.78
CA THR A 202 4.97 7.31 11.28
C THR A 202 4.47 8.18 10.14
N PHE A 203 3.23 8.64 10.23
CA PHE A 203 2.64 9.57 9.28
C PHE A 203 3.01 11.02 9.62
N THR A 204 3.35 11.79 8.59
CA THR A 204 3.48 13.24 8.70
C THR A 204 2.11 13.90 8.90
N PRO A 205 2.04 15.15 9.40
CA PRO A 205 0.77 15.87 9.52
C PRO A 205 0.04 16.02 8.18
N ALA A 206 0.77 16.15 7.07
CA ALA A 206 0.19 16.22 5.73
C ALA A 206 -0.46 14.89 5.32
N GLU A 207 0.21 13.76 5.57
CA GLU A 207 -0.35 12.43 5.33
C GLU A 207 -1.57 12.14 6.20
N LEU A 208 -1.51 12.47 7.49
CA LEU A 208 -2.64 12.26 8.39
C LEU A 208 -3.88 13.01 7.91
N ARG A 209 -3.73 14.28 7.50
CA ARG A 209 -4.84 15.06 6.92
C ARG A 209 -5.34 14.42 5.64
N PHE A 210 -4.44 14.12 4.70
CA PHE A 210 -4.81 13.54 3.41
C PHE A 210 -5.56 12.21 3.57
N TYR A 211 -5.04 11.26 4.35
CA TYR A 211 -5.68 9.96 4.55
C TYR A 211 -6.94 10.06 5.43
N ALA A 212 -7.02 10.99 6.39
CA ALA A 212 -8.26 11.23 7.12
C ALA A 212 -9.37 11.72 6.19
N GLU A 213 -9.08 12.72 5.35
CA GLU A 213 -10.07 13.29 4.43
C GLU A 213 -10.51 12.30 3.34
N THR A 214 -9.57 11.50 2.80
CA THR A 214 -9.85 10.58 1.69
C THR A 214 -10.42 9.24 2.15
N LEU A 215 -9.84 8.63 3.19
CA LEU A 215 -10.22 7.27 3.63
C LEU A 215 -11.28 7.26 4.73
N ARG A 216 -11.25 8.21 5.67
CA ARG A 216 -12.20 8.26 6.79
C ARG A 216 -13.47 9.01 6.41
N ASP A 217 -13.29 10.25 5.98
CA ASP A 217 -14.40 11.16 5.75
C ASP A 217 -15.03 10.94 4.37
N GLY A 218 -14.32 10.24 3.47
CA GLY A 218 -14.81 9.80 2.17
C GLY A 218 -15.50 10.94 1.44
N ARG A 219 -14.71 11.97 1.04
CA ARG A 219 -15.23 13.16 0.35
C ARG A 219 -16.34 12.76 -0.60
N HIS A 220 -17.56 13.20 -0.30
CA HIS A 220 -18.78 12.84 -1.01
C HIS A 220 -18.56 12.98 -2.52
N ILE A 221 -18.49 11.85 -3.21
CA ILE A 221 -18.59 11.73 -4.67
C ILE A 221 -20.07 11.58 -5.00
#